data_AF-A0A6C1SSB6-F1
#
_entry.id   AF-A0A6C1SSB6-F1
#
_cell.length_a   1.000
_cell.length_b   1.000
_cell.length_c   1.000
_cell.angle_alpha   90.00
_cell.angle_beta   90.00
_cell.angle_gamma   90.00
#
_symmetry.space_group_name_H-M   'P 1'
#
loop_
_entity.id
_entity.type
_entity.pdbx_description
1 polymer ?
#
loop_
_entity_poly.entity_id
_entity_poly.type
_entity_poly.pdbx_seq_one_letter_code
_entity_poly.pdbx_strand_id
1 'polypeptide(L)' 'MLTRSAILRLVGRSRLDDHAIVEIISTGATEPELVEALNRVSRGGEVGAEKMKPINPRVGKLCEILLTSSIDWDEPGTG' A
#
# COMPACT_ATOMS: atom_id res chain seq x y z
N MET A 1 -4.52 7.90 12.77
CA MET A 1 -3.24 7.20 12.93
C MET A 1 -3.51 5.72 12.70
N LEU A 2 -2.81 5.10 11.75
CA LEU A 2 -2.90 3.67 11.48
C LEU A 2 -2.29 2.85 12.63
N THR A 3 -2.94 1.75 12.98
CA THR A 3 -2.41 0.75 13.91
C THR A 3 -2.03 -0.52 13.16
N ARG A 4 -1.11 -1.31 13.72
CA ARG A 4 -0.70 -2.61 13.15
C ARG A 4 -1.88 -3.49 12.79
N SER A 5 -2.88 -3.58 13.66
CA SER A 5 -4.10 -4.36 13.44
C SER A 5 -4.92 -3.86 12.23
N ALA A 6 -5.05 -2.54 12.06
CA ALA A 6 -5.75 -1.96 10.92
C ALA A 6 -4.99 -2.21 9.61
N ILE A 7 -3.66 -2.07 9.62
CA ILE A 7 -2.79 -2.33 8.47
C ILE A 7 -2.92 -3.79 8.03
N LEU A 8 -2.77 -4.73 8.96
CA LEU A 8 -2.88 -6.17 8.66
C LEU A 8 -4.28 -6.56 8.16
N ARG A 9 -5.33 -5.86 8.61
CA ARG A 9 -6.71 -6.07 8.14
C ARG A 9 -6.91 -5.56 6.72
N LEU A 10 -6.28 -4.45 6.36
CA LEU A 10 -6.43 -3.80 5.04
C LEU A 10 -5.53 -4.43 3.97
N VAL A 11 -4.29 -4.74 4.31
CA VAL A 11 -3.27 -5.23 3.37
C VAL A 11 -3.26 -6.76 3.31
N GLY A 12 -3.69 -7.43 4.38
CA GLY A 12 -3.64 -8.88 4.53
C GLY A 12 -2.43 -9.32 5.36
N ARG A 13 -2.66 -10.26 6.29
CA ARG A 13 -1.66 -10.68 7.28
C ARG A 13 -0.41 -11.34 6.72
N SER A 14 -0.48 -11.94 5.53
CA SER A 14 0.63 -12.67 4.91
C SER A 14 1.44 -11.82 3.93
N ARG A 15 1.06 -10.55 3.73
CA ARG A 15 1.60 -9.70 2.68
C ARG A 15 2.57 -8.62 3.17
N LEU A 16 2.72 -8.44 4.48
CA LEU A 16 3.59 -7.40 5.05
C LEU A 16 4.48 -7.95 6.14
N ASP A 17 5.78 -7.68 5.99
CA ASP A 17 6.77 -7.87 7.05
C ASP A 17 6.65 -6.80 8.14
N ASP A 18 7.15 -7.13 9.34
CA ASP A 18 7.06 -6.24 10.50
C ASP A 18 7.77 -4.89 10.27
N HIS A 19 8.86 -4.89 9.51
CA HIS A 19 9.56 -3.67 9.09
C HIS A 19 8.65 -2.74 8.30
N ALA A 20 7.94 -3.26 7.29
CA ALA A 20 7.04 -2.48 6.47
C ALA A 20 5.86 -1.93 7.28
N ILE A 21 5.35 -2.70 8.24
CA ILE A 21 4.31 -2.23 9.18
C ILE A 21 4.82 -1.04 10.00
N VAL A 22 6.04 -1.12 10.54
CA VAL A 22 6.65 -0.03 11.32
C VAL A 22 6.82 1.22 10.46
N GLU A 23 7.27 1.07 9.21
CA GLU A 23 7.39 2.19 8.29
C GLU A 23 6.03 2.82 7.96
N ILE A 24 5.00 2.02 7.69
CA ILE A 24 3.62 2.50 7.45
C ILE A 24 3.11 3.27 8.66
N ILE A 25 3.28 2.77 9.89
CA ILE A 25 2.86 3.48 11.11
C ILE A 25 3.63 4.80 11.25
N SER A 26 4.93 4.78 10.95
CA SER A 26 5.81 5.96 11.04
C SER A 26 5.45 7.06 10.05
N THR A 27 4.79 6.74 8.93
CA THR A 27 4.28 7.77 8.00
C THR A 27 3.19 8.66 8.61
N GLY A 28 2.55 8.23 9.71
CA GLY A 28 1.44 8.95 10.33
C GLY A 28 0.18 8.98 9.46
N ALA A 29 0.11 8.15 8.41
CA ALA A 29 -1.02 8.10 7.50
C ALA A 29 -2.30 7.54 8.17
N THR A 30 -3.40 7.75 7.47
CA THR A 30 -4.74 7.30 7.83
C THR A 30 -5.17 6.11 6.98
N GLU A 31 -6.16 5.36 7.45
CA GLU A 31 -6.75 4.24 6.70
C GLU A 31 -7.12 4.58 5.25
N PRO A 32 -7.80 5.69 4.92
CA PRO A 32 -8.10 6.03 3.53
C PRO A 32 -6.84 6.27 2.67
N GLU A 33 -5.77 6.84 3.24
CA GLU A 33 -4.50 7.03 2.53
C GLU A 33 -3.82 5.70 2.23
N LEU A 34 -3.87 4.74 3.16
CA LEU A 34 -3.36 3.38 2.94
C LEU A 34 -4.18 2.62 1.88
N VAL A 35 -5.51 2.72 1.91
CA VAL A 35 -6.37 2.10 0.89
C VAL A 35 -6.10 2.70 -0.48
N GLU A 36 -5.90 4.02 -0.58
CA GLU A 36 -5.53 4.64 -1.86
C GLU A 36 -4.19 4.12 -2.37
N ALA A 37 -3.17 4.01 -1.52
CA ALA A 37 -1.87 3.46 -1.90
C ALA A 37 -1.97 2.00 -2.36
N LEU A 38 -2.72 1.15 -1.64
CA LEU A 38 -2.96 -0.25 -2.01
C LEU A 38 -3.65 -0.38 -3.37
N ASN A 39 -4.69 0.42 -3.62
CA ASN A 39 -5.38 0.42 -4.90
C ASN A 39 -4.46 0.80 -6.06
N ARG A 40 -3.56 1.78 -5.84
CA ARG A 40 -2.58 2.20 -6.86
C ARG A 40 -1.54 1.12 -7.14
N VAL A 41 -1.02 0.47 -6.10
CA VAL A 41 -0.01 -0.60 -6.24
C VAL A 41 -0.62 -1.86 -6.86
N SER A 42 -1.80 -2.29 -6.38
CA SER A 42 -2.50 -3.48 -6.89
C SER A 42 -2.99 -3.34 -8.34
N ARG A 43 -3.18 -2.11 -8.83
CA ARG A 43 -3.57 -1.84 -10.23
C ARG A 43 -2.39 -1.77 -11.20
N GLY A 44 -1.18 -2.06 -10.74
CA GLY A 44 -0.03 -2.34 -11.62
C GLY A 44 0.27 -1.24 -12.64
N GLY A 45 0.40 0.02 -12.24
CA GLY A 45 0.95 1.09 -13.09
C GLY A 45 0.15 1.49 -14.36
N GLU A 46 -0.88 0.75 -14.75
CA GLU A 46 -1.64 0.96 -16.00
C GLU A 46 -2.80 1.95 -15.87
N VAL A 47 -2.93 2.64 -14.75
CA VAL A 47 -3.95 3.69 -14.61
C VAL A 47 -3.41 5.02 -15.15
N GLY A 48 -3.30 5.10 -16.48
CA GLY A 48 -2.93 6.30 -17.22
C GLY A 48 -3.78 7.55 -16.92
N ALA A 49 -4.91 7.39 -16.23
CA ALA A 49 -5.82 8.47 -15.84
C ALA A 49 -5.66 8.97 -14.39
N GLU A 50 -5.09 8.18 -13.46
CA GLU A 50 -4.95 8.59 -12.04
C GLU A 50 -3.68 9.42 -11.75
N LYS A 51 -2.82 9.61 -12.76
CA LYS A 51 -1.70 10.57 -12.72
C LYS A 51 -2.16 12.04 -12.56
N MET A 52 -3.46 12.33 -12.71
CA MET A 52 -4.00 13.70 -12.64
C MET A 52 -4.41 14.17 -11.23
N LYS A 53 -4.40 13.30 -10.21
CA LYS A 53 -4.62 13.75 -8.82
C LYS A 53 -3.28 14.02 -8.14
N PRO A 54 -3.12 15.16 -7.43
CA PRO A 54 -1.92 15.40 -6.64
C PRO A 54 -1.73 14.24 -5.68
N ILE A 55 -0.59 13.55 -5.79
CA ILE A 55 -0.27 12.48 -4.87
C ILE A 55 -0.03 13.15 -3.52
N ASN A 56 -0.85 12.82 -2.53
CA ASN A 56 -0.55 13.21 -1.17
C ASN A 56 0.82 12.61 -0.83
N PRO A 57 1.79 13.38 -0.32
CA PRO A 57 3.14 12.89 -0.05
C PRO A 57 3.15 11.64 0.84
N ARG A 58 2.15 11.50 1.73
CA ARG A 58 1.97 10.29 2.54
C ARG A 58 1.59 9.08 1.70
N VAL A 59 0.64 9.22 0.77
CA VAL A 59 0.23 8.16 -0.17
C VAL A 59 1.40 7.75 -1.06
N GLY A 60 2.19 8.72 -1.55
CA GLY A 60 3.41 8.44 -2.30
C GLY A 60 4.39 7.57 -1.51
N LYS A 61 4.67 7.95 -0.25
CA LYS A 61 5.56 7.18 0.63
C LYS A 61 5.02 5.78 0.93
N LEU A 62 3.71 5.64 1.13
CA LEU A 62 3.06 4.35 1.33
C LEU A 62 3.20 3.46 0.08
N CYS A 63 3.01 3.99 -1.12
CA CYS A 63 3.24 3.23 -2.36
C CYS A 63 4.69 2.73 -2.45
N GLU A 64 5.68 3.57 -2.13
CA GLU A 64 7.09 3.15 -2.13
C GLU A 64 7.34 2.00 -1.14
N ILE A 65 6.81 2.10 0.09
CA ILE A 65 6.94 1.05 1.09
C ILE A 65 6.28 -0.24 0.57
N LEU A 66 5.06 -0.16 0.04
CA LEU A 66 4.31 -1.33 -0.46
C LEU A 66 4.93 -1.98 -1.71
N LEU A 67 5.66 -1.21 -2.53
CA LEU A 67 6.40 -1.72 -3.69
C LEU A 67 7.76 -2.32 -3.31
N THR A 68 8.39 -1.78 -2.26
CA THR A 68 9.71 -2.23 -1.76
C THR A 68 9.59 -3.44 -0.86
N SER A 69 8.53 -3.47 -0.04
CA SER A 69 8.06 -4.69 0.59
C SER A 69 7.79 -5.64 -0.56
N SER A 70 8.44 -6.81 -0.62
CA SER A 70 8.17 -7.84 -1.63
C SER A 70 6.77 -8.44 -1.42
N ILE A 71 5.75 -7.59 -1.51
CA ILE A 71 4.37 -7.98 -1.56
C ILE A 71 4.23 -8.68 -2.89
N ASP A 72 4.20 -10.00 -2.82
CA ASP A 72 3.78 -10.83 -3.91
C ASP A 72 2.31 -10.50 -4.16
N TRP A 73 2.08 -9.54 -5.05
CA TRP A 73 0.77 -9.23 -5.60
C TRP A 73 0.44 -10.33 -6.60
N ASP A 74 0.39 -11.58 -6.13
CA ASP A 74 0.21 -12.78 -6.94
C ASP A 74 -0.96 -12.56 -7.90
N GLU A 75 -0.60 -12.53 -9.17
CA GLU A 75 -1.53 -12.47 -10.29
C GLU A 75 -2.49 -13.66 -10.16
N PRO A 76 -3.78 -13.52 -10.50
CA PRO A 76 -4.68 -14.66 -10.46
C PRO A 76 -4.11 -15.76 -11.35
N GLY A 77 -3.71 -16.87 -10.70
CA GLY A 77 -3.02 -17.99 -11.32
C GLY A 77 -3.64 -18.37 -12.67
N THR A 78 -2.82 -18.30 -13.72
CA THR A 78 -3.11 -18.99 -14.97
C THR A 78 -2.69 -20.45 -14.78
N GLY A 79 -3.61 -21.25 -14.21
CA GLY A 79 -3.52 -22.71 -14.13
C GLY A 79 -4.39 -23.36 -15.19
#